data_AF-A0A3S4GD27-F1
#
_entry.id   AF-A0A3S4GD27-F1
#
_cell.length_a   1.000
_cell.length_b   1.000
_cell.length_c   1.000
_cell.angle_alpha   90.00
_cell.angle_beta   90.00
_cell.angle_gamma   90.00
#
_symmetry.space_group_name_H-M   'P 1'
#
loop_
_entity.id
_entity.type
_entity.pdbx_description
1 polymer ?
#
loop_
_entity_poly.entity_id
_entity_poly.type
_entity_poly.pdbx_seq_one_letter_code
_entity_poly.pdbx_strand_id
1 'polypeptide(L)'
;MSLMYGSLQGALSIGASEETADTILPFLLNRIGCFYPRMTLEIKVHPHAAIMEMLAEGLVDLALTTHQPPGFTSFTLRTSPTLWYCAAEYVLAKGDLSP
;
A
#
# COMPACT_ATOMS: atom_id res chain seq x y z
N MET A 1 9.08 19.66 -20.17
CA MET A 1 8.87 18.58 -21.15
C MET A 1 7.59 17.87 -20.74
N SER A 2 6.50 18.08 -21.49
CA SER A 2 5.16 17.59 -21.14
C SER A 2 5.06 16.11 -21.51
N LEU A 3 5.10 15.21 -20.52
CA LEU A 3 4.77 13.79 -20.74
C LEU A 3 3.29 13.73 -21.11
N MET A 4 2.99 13.30 -22.33
CA MET A 4 1.63 13.06 -22.77
C MET A 4 1.11 11.81 -22.06
N TYR A 5 0.58 11.96 -20.85
CA TYR A 5 -0.07 10.93 -20.02
C TYR A 5 -1.40 10.40 -20.63
N GLY A 6 -1.67 10.70 -21.90
CA GLY A 6 -2.94 10.37 -22.53
C GLY A 6 -3.02 8.95 -23.10
N SER A 7 -1.91 8.25 -23.35
CA SER A 7 -1.92 7.04 -24.20
C SER A 7 -1.75 5.70 -23.47
N LEU A 8 -1.46 5.68 -22.16
CA LEU A 8 -1.30 4.43 -21.43
C LEU A 8 -2.67 3.72 -21.30
N GLN A 9 -2.83 2.64 -22.06
CA GLN A 9 -4.01 1.78 -22.11
C GLN A 9 -3.55 0.36 -21.75
N GLY A 10 -4.26 -0.29 -20.83
CA GLY A 10 -3.91 -1.60 -20.31
C GLY A 10 -4.55 -1.86 -18.95
N ALA A 11 -4.30 -3.04 -18.39
CA ALA A 11 -4.63 -3.38 -17.02
C ALA A 11 -3.35 -3.33 -16.16
N LEU A 12 -3.47 -2.79 -14.95
CA LEU A 12 -2.44 -2.83 -13.92
C LEU A 12 -3.03 -3.54 -12.71
N SER A 13 -2.42 -4.66 -12.33
CA SER A 13 -2.82 -5.48 -11.20
C SER A 13 -1.97 -5.16 -9.95
N ILE A 14 -2.64 -4.84 -8.85
CA ILE A 14 -2.02 -4.45 -7.59
C ILE A 14 -2.45 -5.43 -6.50
N GLY A 15 -1.47 -6.08 -5.89
CA GLY A 15 -1.65 -6.87 -4.67
C GLY A 15 -1.63 -5.99 -3.43
N ALA A 16 -2.54 -6.23 -2.49
CA ALA A 16 -2.59 -5.53 -1.21
C ALA A 16 -2.97 -6.49 -0.08
N SER A 17 -2.55 -6.17 1.15
CA SER A 17 -3.12 -6.80 2.35
C SER A 17 -4.43 -6.11 2.70
N GLU A 18 -5.24 -6.75 3.55
CA GLU A 18 -6.50 -6.16 4.04
C GLU A 18 -6.25 -4.78 4.68
N GLU A 19 -5.19 -4.65 5.49
CA GLU A 19 -4.80 -3.38 6.12
C GLU A 19 -4.42 -2.29 5.10
N THR A 20 -3.63 -2.61 4.06
CA THR A 20 -3.19 -1.61 3.08
C THR A 20 -4.28 -1.26 2.06
N ALA A 21 -5.21 -2.19 1.82
CA ALA A 21 -6.39 -1.99 0.98
C ALA A 21 -7.30 -0.89 1.55
N ASP A 22 -7.49 -0.84 2.87
CA ASP A 22 -8.37 0.15 3.48
C ASP A 22 -7.69 1.51 3.71
N THR A 23 -6.38 1.51 3.94
CA THR A 23 -5.67 2.70 4.43
C THR A 23 -4.96 3.52 3.35
N ILE A 24 -4.47 2.90 2.27
CA ILE A 24 -3.63 3.56 1.25
C ILE A 24 -4.24 3.51 -0.15
N LEU A 25 -4.91 2.40 -0.47
CA LEU A 25 -5.51 2.14 -1.78
C LEU A 25 -6.42 3.29 -2.26
N PRO A 26 -7.31 3.89 -1.43
CA PRO A 26 -8.19 4.95 -1.91
C PRO A 26 -7.41 6.18 -2.41
N PHE A 27 -6.31 6.53 -1.73
CA PHE A 27 -5.44 7.63 -2.14
C PHE A 27 -4.72 7.32 -3.45
N LEU A 28 -4.19 6.10 -3.59
CA LEU A 28 -3.52 5.67 -4.82
C LEU A 28 -4.47 5.64 -6.01
N LEU A 29 -5.66 5.07 -5.84
CA LEU A 29 -6.68 4.98 -6.87
C LEU A 29 -7.09 6.36 -7.37
N ASN A 30 -7.30 7.31 -6.45
CA ASN A 30 -7.62 8.69 -6.81
C ASN A 30 -6.51 9.32 -7.66
N ARG A 31 -5.25 9.12 -7.26
CA ARG A 31 -4.10 9.68 -7.99
C ARG A 31 -3.94 9.03 -9.36
N ILE A 32 -3.98 7.71 -9.44
CA ILE A 32 -3.82 6.97 -10.69
C ILE A 32 -4.97 7.29 -11.65
N GLY A 33 -6.22 7.30 -11.16
CA GLY A 33 -7.38 7.62 -11.99
C GLY A 33 -7.33 9.02 -12.59
N CYS A 34 -6.75 10.00 -11.88
CA CYS A 34 -6.54 11.36 -12.40
C CYS A 34 -5.50 11.40 -13.55
N PHE A 35 -4.41 10.64 -13.44
CA PHE A 35 -3.32 10.69 -14.42
C PHE A 35 -3.51 9.70 -15.59
N TYR A 36 -4.20 8.58 -15.36
CA TYR A 36 -4.37 7.48 -16.31
C TYR A 36 -5.84 7.05 -16.39
N PRO A 37 -6.74 7.92 -16.86
CA PRO A 37 -8.19 7.67 -16.83
C PRO A 37 -8.66 6.49 -17.70
N ARG A 38 -7.80 5.98 -18.59
CA ARG A 38 -8.09 4.84 -19.48
C ARG A 38 -7.43 3.53 -19.04
N MET A 39 -6.73 3.53 -17.91
CA MET A 39 -6.09 2.33 -17.38
C MET A 39 -7.08 1.57 -16.48
N THR A 40 -7.19 0.26 -16.69
CA THR A 40 -7.95 -0.62 -15.80
C THR A 40 -7.09 -0.98 -14.60
N LEU A 41 -7.60 -0.80 -13.40
CA LEU A 41 -6.92 -1.17 -12.16
C LEU A 41 -7.60 -2.41 -11.59
N GLU A 42 -6.83 -3.48 -11.45
CA GLU A 42 -7.28 -4.70 -10.79
C GLU A 42 -6.62 -4.81 -9.42
N ILE A 43 -7.41 -5.12 -8.39
CA ILE A 43 -6.90 -5.18 -7.02
C ILE A 43 -7.15 -6.57 -6.47
N LYS A 44 -6.07 -7.20 -5.99
CA LYS A 44 -6.12 -8.52 -5.37
C LYS A 44 -5.77 -8.37 -3.90
N VAL A 45 -6.74 -8.63 -3.03
CA VAL A 45 -6.56 -8.55 -1.57
C VAL A 45 -6.33 -9.95 -1.02
N HIS A 46 -5.13 -10.20 -0.51
CA HIS A 46 -4.75 -11.49 0.08
C HIS A 46 -3.79 -11.26 1.27
N PRO A 47 -3.54 -12.29 2.10
CA PRO A 47 -2.49 -12.23 3.10
C PRO A 47 -1.14 -11.86 2.49
N HIS A 48 -0.32 -11.14 3.25
CA HIS A 48 0.95 -10.59 2.75
C HIS A 48 1.84 -11.63 2.06
N ALA A 49 2.00 -12.82 2.65
CA ALA A 49 2.81 -13.90 2.08
C ALA A 49 2.33 -14.31 0.67
N ALA A 50 1.00 -14.45 0.50
CA ALA A 50 0.41 -14.82 -0.79
C ALA A 50 0.62 -13.70 -1.84
N ILE A 51 0.50 -12.43 -1.46
CA ILE A 51 0.78 -11.31 -2.37
C ILE A 51 2.25 -11.33 -2.83
N MET A 52 3.18 -11.66 -1.94
CA MET A 52 4.60 -11.73 -2.28
C MET A 52 4.92 -12.90 -3.23
N GLU A 53 4.28 -14.06 -3.03
CA GLU A 53 4.37 -15.18 -3.97
C GLU A 53 3.80 -14.80 -5.33
N MET A 54 2.61 -14.20 -5.37
CA MET A 54 1.99 -13.72 -6.62
C MET A 54 2.86 -12.68 -7.34
N LEU A 55 3.54 -11.80 -6.61
CA LEU A 55 4.46 -10.83 -7.19
C LEU A 55 5.70 -11.52 -7.78
N ALA A 56 6.26 -12.51 -7.08
CA ALA A 56 7.39 -13.28 -7.56
C ALA A 56 7.06 -14.12 -8.81
N GLU A 57 5.83 -14.62 -8.91
CA GLU A 57 5.32 -15.37 -10.05
C GLU A 57 4.80 -14.49 -11.20
N GLY A 58 4.75 -13.17 -11.02
CA GLY A 58 4.23 -12.23 -12.01
C GLY A 58 2.71 -12.28 -12.19
N LEU A 59 1.97 -12.81 -11.20
CA LEU A 59 0.50 -12.82 -11.16
C LEU A 59 -0.09 -11.49 -10.69
N VAL A 60 0.74 -10.61 -10.10
CA VAL A 60 0.45 -9.20 -9.87
C VAL A 60 1.63 -8.35 -10.34
N ASP A 61 1.36 -7.15 -10.84
CA ASP A 61 2.40 -6.26 -11.34
C ASP A 61 3.09 -5.50 -10.20
N LEU A 62 2.33 -5.13 -9.16
CA LEU A 62 2.81 -4.36 -8.01
C LEU A 62 2.23 -4.93 -6.70
N ALA A 63 2.95 -4.75 -5.60
CA ALA A 63 2.47 -5.07 -4.26
C ALA A 63 2.53 -3.84 -3.34
N LEU A 64 1.47 -3.63 -2.55
CA LEU A 64 1.45 -2.65 -1.47
C LEU A 64 1.85 -3.31 -0.16
N THR A 65 2.99 -2.89 0.37
CA THR A 65 3.60 -3.47 1.56
C THR A 65 3.97 -2.38 2.56
N THR A 66 4.00 -2.75 3.85
CA THR A 66 4.44 -1.88 4.94
C THR A 66 5.95 -1.97 5.20
N HIS A 67 6.62 -2.92 4.56
CA HIS A 67 8.08 -3.09 4.61
C HIS A 67 8.63 -3.41 3.22
N GLN A 68 9.90 -3.12 3.00
CA GLN A 68 10.57 -3.43 1.74
C GLN A 68 10.83 -4.95 1.63
N PRO A 69 10.26 -5.63 0.63
CA PRO A 69 10.56 -7.04 0.41
C PRO A 69 11.95 -7.21 -0.20
N PRO A 70 12.71 -8.24 0.23
CA PRO A 70 14.02 -8.52 -0.33
C PRO A 70 13.91 -8.90 -1.81
N GLY A 71 14.84 -8.42 -2.63
CA GLY A 71 14.89 -8.73 -4.06
C GLY A 71 13.93 -7.91 -4.94
N PHE A 72 13.12 -7.03 -4.36
CA PHE A 72 12.23 -6.13 -5.10
C PHE A 72 12.63 -4.66 -4.95
N THR A 73 12.40 -3.90 -6.01
CA THR A 73 12.50 -2.43 -5.95
C THR A 73 11.23 -1.90 -5.30
N SER A 74 11.37 -1.01 -4.31
CA SER A 74 10.26 -0.44 -3.56
C SER A 74 10.33 1.07 -3.56
N PHE A 75 9.17 1.72 -3.51
CA PHE A 75 9.04 3.16 -3.34
C PHE A 75 8.10 3.47 -2.19
N THR A 76 8.53 4.32 -1.27
CA THR A 76 7.73 4.70 -0.10
C THR A 76 6.61 5.64 -0.51
N LEU A 77 5.36 5.20 -0.34
CA LEU A 77 4.17 6.00 -0.64
C LEU A 77 3.74 6.91 0.51
N ARG A 78 3.90 6.43 1.75
CA ARG A 78 3.54 7.14 2.98
C ARG A 78 4.38 6.60 4.14
N THR A 79 4.70 7.48 5.08
CA THR A 79 5.23 7.12 6.40
C THR A 79 4.18 7.44 7.45
N SER A 80 3.97 6.53 8.40
CA SER A 80 3.04 6.71 9.51
C SER A 80 3.74 6.33 10.82
N PRO A 81 3.55 7.08 11.92
CA PRO A 81 4.09 6.70 13.21
C PRO A 81 3.29 5.52 13.80
N THR A 82 3.95 4.63 14.53
CA THR A 82 3.29 3.66 15.40
C THR A 82 2.83 4.38 16.66
N LEU A 83 1.53 4.34 16.95
CA LEU A 83 0.93 5.00 18.10
C LEU A 83 0.34 3.96 19.06
N TRP A 84 0.52 4.18 20.35
CA TRP A 84 -0.15 3.42 21.40
C TRP A 84 -1.46 4.12 21.76
N TYR A 85 -2.58 3.43 21.60
CA TYR A 85 -3.89 3.92 22.01
C TYR A 85 -4.26 3.34 23.36
N CYS A 86 -4.69 4.20 24.28
CA CYS A 86 -5.24 3.81 25.57
C CYS A 86 -6.69 4.31 25.68
N ALA A 87 -7.46 3.73 26.62
CA ALA A 87 -8.79 4.25 26.94
C ALA A 87 -8.71 5.75 27.30
N ALA A 88 -9.76 6.51 27.02
CA ALA A 88 -9.77 7.96 27.25
C ALA A 88 -9.57 8.31 28.74
N GLU A 89 -10.01 7.41 29.62
CA GLU A 89 -9.87 7.47 31.07
C GLU A 89 -8.59 6.80 31.60
N TYR A 90 -7.72 6.25 30.73
CA TYR A 90 -6.50 5.57 31.16
C TYR A 90 -5.53 6.57 31.80
N VAL A 91 -5.25 6.37 33.08
CA VAL A 91 -4.23 7.11 33.81
C VAL A 91 -2.93 6.30 33.80
N LEU A 92 -1.93 6.81 33.09
CA LEU A 92 -0.59 6.21 33.09
C LEU A 92 0.04 6.35 34.48
N ALA A 93 0.25 5.22 35.16
CA ALA A 93 0.96 5.20 36.44
C ALA A 93 2.42 5.66 36.24
N LYS A 94 2.83 6.66 37.02
CA LYS A 94 4.16 7.27 36.92
C LYS A 94 5.21 6.31 37.49
N GLY A 95 5.75 5.42 36.66
CA GLY A 95 6.81 4.48 37.04
C GLY A 95 7.08 3.33 36.06
N ASP A 96 6.11 2.98 35.21
CA ASP A 96 6.17 1.74 34.41
C ASP A 96 6.66 1.92 32.96
N LEU A 97 7.23 3.09 32.62
CA LEU A 97 7.86 3.30 31.31
C LEU A 97 9.30 2.76 31.33
N SER A 98 9.47 1.46 31.05
CA SER A 98 10.75 0.95 30.56
C SER A 98 10.80 1.06 29.03
N PRO A 99 11.92 1.51 28.43
CA PRO A 99 12.14 1.46 26.99
C PRO A 99 12.19 0.03 26.45
#